data_AF-A0A8J6PG92-F1
#
_entry.id   AF-A0A8J6PG92-F1
#
_cell.length_a   1.000
_cell.length_b   1.000
_cell.length_c   1.000
_cell.angle_alpha   90.00
_cell.angle_beta   90.00
_cell.angle_gamma   90.00
#
_symmetry.space_group_name_H-M   'P 1'
#
loop_
_entity.id
_entity.type
_entity.pdbx_description
1 polymer ?
#
loop_
_entity_poly.entity_id
_entity_poly.type
_entity_poly.pdbx_seq_one_letter_code
_entity_poly.pdbx_strand_id
1 'polypeptide(L)'
;MDKNILIELTNVSKKYSFLNVPNTNSATDFYALKNISLGISKGEVVGITGPNGSGKSTLLKLLSGVSKPTGGIIKIKGKVGAILELGAGFNLELSGRENIFLYGILLGARKKEIEQKIDEIIAFSEIENFIHQPVKTYSSGMYLRLAFSIMVHLDCDIYLLDEVLAVGDQYFTEKALTILRQKIENGITAIIVSHNTEFLLNICTRILQISNGQIVSNNDATFVFNETAYFKLDQKIRLENIKHIETNEEITFHLSFSNINQKPTLDVGLSFDYNNSIQSRFVISSIDSVKNISPSEIDTELNVTFSIGKKNLKAGEYSVSVFLIKDKKNITKSFISCYTIRLESEKIDLLEIYPNPLKLFVEWKYN
;
A
#
# COMPACT_ATOMS: atom_id res chain seq x y z
N MET A 1 11.47 -27.08 2.72
CA MET A 1 10.54 -25.97 2.46
C MET A 1 10.26 -25.28 3.77
N ASP A 2 10.40 -23.97 3.79
CA ASP A 2 10.05 -23.18 4.95
C ASP A 2 8.55 -23.40 5.27
N LYS A 3 8.23 -23.68 6.54
CA LYS A 3 6.85 -24.03 6.93
C LYS A 3 5.88 -22.86 6.73
N ASN A 4 6.41 -21.65 6.60
CA ASN A 4 5.64 -20.42 6.54
C ASN A 4 5.23 -19.96 5.13
N ILE A 5 5.75 -20.57 4.06
CA ILE A 5 5.41 -20.21 2.67
C ILE A 5 4.06 -20.82 2.28
N LEU A 6 3.12 -19.95 1.91
CA LEU A 6 1.78 -20.32 1.43
C LEU A 6 1.70 -20.37 -0.10
N ILE A 7 2.41 -19.48 -0.80
CA ILE A 7 2.43 -19.44 -2.27
C ILE A 7 3.88 -19.49 -2.73
N GLU A 8 4.18 -20.39 -3.65
CA GLU A 8 5.50 -20.53 -4.26
C GLU A 8 5.36 -20.72 -5.78
N LEU A 9 5.97 -19.82 -6.54
CA LEU A 9 6.10 -19.88 -7.98
C LEU A 9 7.56 -20.17 -8.32
N THR A 10 7.78 -21.13 -9.21
CA THR A 10 9.12 -21.45 -9.73
C THR A 10 9.10 -21.41 -11.24
N ASN A 11 9.76 -20.41 -11.82
CA ASN A 11 9.92 -20.19 -13.27
C ASN A 11 8.60 -20.22 -14.05
N VAL A 12 7.55 -19.64 -13.48
CA VAL A 12 6.19 -19.69 -14.02
C VAL A 12 6.07 -18.81 -15.26
N SER A 13 5.59 -19.39 -16.35
CA SER A 13 5.32 -18.69 -17.60
C SER A 13 3.90 -18.94 -18.08
N LYS A 14 3.32 -17.96 -18.78
CA LYS A 14 2.01 -18.08 -19.44
C LYS A 14 2.08 -17.52 -20.84
N LYS A 15 1.92 -18.42 -21.80
CA LYS A 15 1.83 -18.14 -23.23
C LYS A 15 0.40 -18.27 -23.73
N TYR A 16 -0.03 -17.35 -24.58
CA TYR A 16 -1.25 -17.42 -25.37
C TYR A 16 -0.84 -17.49 -26.84
N SER A 17 -1.41 -18.43 -27.58
CA SER A 17 -1.16 -18.57 -29.01
C SER A 17 -2.39 -18.06 -29.76
N PHE A 18 -2.20 -17.05 -30.61
CA PHE A 18 -3.26 -16.49 -31.44
C PHE A 18 -3.15 -17.05 -32.85
N LEU A 19 -4.26 -17.52 -33.41
CA LEU A 19 -4.33 -17.89 -34.82
C LEU A 19 -4.50 -16.61 -35.64
N ASN A 20 -3.51 -16.30 -36.48
CA ASN A 20 -3.65 -15.24 -37.47
C ASN A 20 -4.46 -15.81 -38.63
N VAL A 21 -5.73 -15.41 -38.78
CA VAL A 21 -6.64 -15.75 -39.90
C VAL A 21 -7.02 -17.25 -39.97
N PRO A 22 -8.27 -17.63 -40.36
CA PRO A 22 -8.74 -19.03 -40.30
C PRO A 22 -8.01 -20.05 -41.19
N ASN A 23 -6.96 -19.66 -41.95
CA ASN A 23 -6.36 -20.51 -42.99
C ASN A 23 -4.83 -20.42 -43.10
N THR A 24 -4.13 -19.86 -42.11
CA THR A 24 -2.66 -19.91 -42.05
C THR A 24 -2.20 -20.58 -40.77
N ASN A 25 -1.34 -21.60 -40.89
CA ASN A 25 -0.67 -22.29 -39.76
C ASN A 25 0.32 -21.38 -39.00
N SER A 26 0.23 -20.06 -39.13
CA SER A 26 1.05 -19.09 -38.41
C SER A 26 0.36 -18.67 -37.11
N ALA A 27 0.67 -19.39 -36.04
CA ALA A 27 0.31 -18.95 -34.69
C ALA A 27 1.30 -17.88 -34.21
N THR A 28 0.80 -16.74 -33.72
CA THR A 28 1.63 -15.78 -33.00
C THR A 28 1.57 -16.06 -31.51
N ASP A 29 2.73 -16.34 -30.93
CA ASP A 29 2.87 -16.58 -29.50
C ASP A 29 3.06 -15.26 -28.76
N PHE A 30 2.17 -15.00 -27.79
CA PHE A 30 2.27 -13.90 -26.85
C PHE A 30 2.51 -14.42 -25.44
N TYR A 31 3.57 -13.94 -24.81
CA TYR A 31 3.89 -14.28 -23.43
C TYR A 31 3.33 -13.21 -22.50
N ALA A 32 2.26 -13.55 -21.81
CA ALA A 32 1.67 -12.71 -20.76
C ALA A 32 2.49 -12.74 -19.47
N LEU A 33 3.18 -13.85 -19.18
CA LEU A 33 4.13 -13.98 -18.07
C LEU A 33 5.35 -14.80 -18.52
N LYS A 34 6.52 -14.42 -18.04
CA LYS A 34 7.82 -15.01 -18.39
C LYS A 34 8.65 -15.26 -17.13
N ASN A 35 8.88 -16.53 -16.81
CA ASN A 35 9.79 -17.00 -15.77
C ASN A 35 9.61 -16.31 -14.40
N ILE A 36 8.37 -16.17 -13.94
CA ILE A 36 8.03 -15.60 -12.64
C ILE A 36 8.42 -16.58 -11.53
N SER A 37 9.29 -16.14 -10.62
CA SER A 37 9.63 -16.85 -9.39
C SER A 37 9.34 -15.94 -8.20
N LEU A 38 8.51 -16.41 -7.28
CA LEU A 38 7.99 -15.61 -6.17
C LEU A 38 7.59 -16.52 -5.00
N GLY A 39 7.91 -16.12 -3.78
CA GLY A 39 7.44 -16.75 -2.55
C GLY A 39 6.65 -15.76 -1.70
N ILE A 40 5.48 -16.16 -1.21
CA ILE A 40 4.64 -15.37 -0.30
C ILE A 40 4.40 -16.17 0.97
N SER A 41 4.75 -15.55 2.10
CA SER A 41 4.62 -16.14 3.44
C SER A 41 3.27 -15.84 4.06
N LYS A 42 2.85 -16.65 5.02
CA LYS A 42 1.64 -16.39 5.81
C LYS A 42 1.72 -15.01 6.48
N GLY A 43 0.65 -14.22 6.34
CA GLY A 43 0.54 -12.87 6.90
C GLY A 43 1.18 -11.77 6.04
N GLU A 44 1.82 -12.11 4.91
CA GLU A 44 2.22 -11.08 3.96
C GLU A 44 1.02 -10.53 3.18
N VAL A 45 1.05 -9.22 2.96
CA VAL A 45 0.14 -8.53 2.05
C VAL A 45 0.97 -7.98 0.89
N VAL A 46 0.80 -8.55 -0.28
CA VAL A 46 1.61 -8.25 -1.46
C VAL A 46 0.80 -7.42 -2.44
N GLY A 47 1.19 -6.16 -2.63
CA GLY A 47 0.64 -5.29 -3.66
C GLY A 47 1.30 -5.57 -5.01
N ILE A 48 0.52 -5.61 -6.08
CA ILE A 48 1.02 -5.78 -7.45
C ILE A 48 0.62 -4.53 -8.25
N THR A 49 1.62 -3.87 -8.83
CA THR A 49 1.46 -2.69 -9.68
C THR A 49 2.16 -2.88 -11.03
N GLY A 50 1.84 -2.02 -11.99
CA GLY A 50 2.42 -2.04 -13.33
C GLY A 50 1.44 -1.55 -14.41
N PRO A 51 1.93 -1.27 -15.62
CA PRO A 51 1.10 -0.78 -16.71
C PRO A 51 0.02 -1.78 -17.13
N ASN A 52 -0.97 -1.31 -17.89
CA ASN A 52 -1.96 -2.19 -18.50
C ASN A 52 -1.28 -3.17 -19.46
N GLY A 53 -1.76 -4.42 -19.47
CA GLY A 53 -1.14 -5.48 -20.26
C GLY A 53 0.16 -6.05 -19.69
N SER A 54 0.61 -5.64 -18.50
CA SER A 54 1.87 -6.14 -17.92
C SER A 54 1.83 -7.60 -17.44
N GLY A 55 0.64 -8.18 -17.27
CA GLY A 55 0.45 -9.57 -16.82
C GLY A 55 -0.21 -9.74 -15.44
N LYS A 56 -0.57 -8.65 -14.74
CA LYS A 56 -1.18 -8.68 -13.39
C LYS A 56 -2.38 -9.62 -13.27
N SER A 57 -3.43 -9.39 -14.06
CA SER A 57 -4.63 -10.24 -14.04
C SER A 57 -4.35 -11.66 -14.55
N THR A 58 -3.32 -11.86 -15.39
CA THR A 58 -2.90 -13.22 -15.77
C THR A 58 -2.27 -13.95 -14.58
N LEU A 59 -1.43 -13.28 -13.80
CA LEU A 59 -0.82 -13.86 -12.59
C LEU A 59 -1.90 -14.24 -11.57
N LEU A 60 -2.85 -13.34 -11.32
CA LEU A 60 -4.05 -13.61 -10.51
C LEU A 60 -4.87 -14.81 -11.01
N LYS A 61 -5.10 -14.93 -12.33
CA LYS A 61 -5.77 -16.11 -12.94
C LYS A 61 -5.01 -17.41 -12.72
N LEU A 62 -3.68 -17.36 -12.70
CA LEU A 62 -2.87 -18.54 -12.38
C LEU A 62 -2.97 -18.91 -10.89
N LEU A 63 -2.90 -17.92 -10.00
CA LEU A 63 -2.96 -18.14 -8.55
C LEU A 63 -4.34 -18.58 -8.05
N SER A 64 -5.40 -18.14 -8.70
CA SER A 64 -6.78 -18.59 -8.44
C SER A 64 -7.08 -19.98 -9.01
N GLY A 65 -6.21 -20.54 -9.85
CA GLY A 65 -6.43 -21.82 -10.52
C GLY A 65 -7.38 -21.76 -11.74
N VAL A 66 -7.90 -20.57 -12.10
CA VAL A 66 -8.74 -20.38 -13.30
C VAL A 66 -7.96 -20.71 -14.58
N SER A 67 -6.65 -20.49 -14.60
CA SER A 67 -5.79 -20.88 -15.71
C SER A 67 -4.55 -21.62 -15.24
N LYS A 68 -4.06 -22.55 -16.06
CA LYS A 68 -2.81 -23.28 -15.81
C LYS A 68 -1.61 -22.57 -16.42
N PRO A 69 -0.42 -22.63 -15.80
CA PRO A 69 0.80 -22.12 -16.41
C PRO A 69 1.17 -22.94 -17.65
N THR A 70 1.85 -22.33 -18.62
CA THR A 70 2.42 -23.03 -19.79
C THR A 70 3.84 -23.54 -19.53
N GLY A 71 4.47 -23.08 -18.45
CA GLY A 71 5.75 -23.55 -17.97
C GLY A 71 5.96 -23.16 -16.50
N GLY A 72 6.84 -23.87 -15.80
CA GLY A 72 7.08 -23.68 -14.37
C GLY A 72 6.04 -24.35 -13.48
N ILE A 73 6.14 -24.10 -12.16
CA ILE A 73 5.33 -24.77 -11.13
C ILE A 73 4.76 -23.72 -10.17
N ILE A 74 3.49 -23.90 -9.80
CA ILE A 74 2.80 -23.12 -8.77
C ILE A 74 2.43 -24.08 -7.64
N LYS A 75 2.81 -23.77 -6.41
CA LYS A 75 2.41 -24.47 -5.19
C LYS A 75 1.68 -23.50 -4.28
N ILE A 76 0.48 -23.88 -3.87
CA ILE A 76 -0.35 -23.10 -2.96
C ILE A 76 -0.78 -24.00 -1.81
N LYS A 77 -0.67 -23.50 -0.58
CA LYS A 77 -1.16 -24.15 0.64
C LYS A 77 -2.29 -23.32 1.23
N GLY A 78 -3.42 -23.97 1.45
CA GLY A 78 -4.62 -23.33 1.99
C GLY A 78 -5.64 -22.97 0.92
N LYS A 79 -6.77 -22.44 1.40
CA LYS A 79 -7.92 -22.01 0.61
C LYS A 79 -7.69 -20.61 0.04
N VAL A 80 -7.79 -20.51 -1.28
CA VAL A 80 -7.69 -19.25 -2.01
C VAL A 80 -9.08 -18.67 -2.21
N GLY A 81 -9.36 -17.52 -1.59
CA GLY A 81 -10.50 -16.68 -1.92
C GLY A 81 -10.08 -15.71 -3.01
N ALA A 82 -10.49 -15.95 -4.25
CA ALA A 82 -10.11 -15.10 -5.38
C ALA A 82 -11.30 -14.28 -5.87
N ILE A 83 -11.11 -12.97 -5.94
CA ILE A 83 -12.01 -12.06 -6.66
C ILE A 83 -11.20 -11.39 -7.75
N LEU A 84 -11.28 -12.00 -8.93
CA LEU A 84 -10.73 -11.44 -10.15
C LEU A 84 -11.66 -10.39 -10.75
N GLU A 85 -12.97 -10.58 -10.53
CA GLU A 85 -14.05 -9.71 -10.94
C GLU A 85 -15.13 -9.81 -9.85
N LEU A 86 -15.43 -8.71 -9.15
CA LEU A 86 -16.42 -8.70 -8.08
C LEU A 86 -17.78 -9.20 -8.58
N GLY A 87 -18.26 -10.29 -7.99
CA GLY A 87 -19.54 -10.93 -8.30
C GLY A 87 -19.51 -11.81 -9.54
N ALA A 88 -18.37 -12.02 -10.21
CA ALA A 88 -18.28 -13.05 -11.24
C ALA A 88 -18.59 -14.42 -10.65
N GLY A 89 -19.66 -15.06 -11.14
CA GLY A 89 -20.17 -16.32 -10.58
C GLY A 89 -21.51 -16.20 -9.84
N PHE A 90 -22.06 -14.99 -9.69
CA PHE A 90 -23.47 -14.85 -9.34
C PHE A 90 -24.37 -15.41 -10.44
N ASN A 91 -25.46 -16.05 -10.02
CA ASN A 91 -26.57 -16.39 -10.88
C ASN A 91 -27.61 -15.29 -10.76
N LEU A 92 -27.82 -14.55 -11.85
CA LEU A 92 -28.71 -13.39 -11.91
C LEU A 92 -30.19 -13.74 -11.68
N GLU A 93 -30.57 -14.99 -11.92
CA GLU A 93 -31.93 -15.48 -11.67
C GLU A 93 -32.19 -15.86 -10.21
N LEU A 94 -31.13 -16.11 -9.43
CA LEU A 94 -31.23 -16.43 -8.01
C LEU A 94 -31.32 -15.16 -7.16
N SER A 95 -31.96 -15.28 -5.99
CA SER A 95 -31.99 -14.21 -5.00
C SER A 95 -30.60 -13.85 -4.47
N GLY A 96 -30.45 -12.69 -3.87
CA GLY A 96 -29.21 -12.32 -3.16
C GLY A 96 -28.84 -13.35 -2.09
N ARG A 97 -29.81 -13.85 -1.32
CA ARG A 97 -29.59 -14.88 -0.30
C ARG A 97 -29.04 -16.18 -0.89
N GLU A 98 -29.61 -16.64 -2.01
CA GLU A 98 -29.13 -17.85 -2.69
C GLU A 98 -27.74 -17.63 -3.30
N ASN A 99 -27.46 -16.43 -3.81
CA ASN A 99 -26.14 -16.06 -4.29
C ASN A 99 -25.09 -16.02 -3.17
N ILE A 100 -25.44 -15.66 -1.92
CA ILE A 100 -24.53 -15.79 -0.77
C ILE A 100 -24.04 -17.25 -0.64
N PHE A 101 -24.94 -18.22 -0.76
CA PHE A 101 -24.59 -19.64 -0.70
C PHE A 101 -23.76 -20.09 -1.91
N LEU A 102 -24.24 -19.80 -3.13
CA LEU A 102 -23.57 -20.19 -4.36
C LEU A 102 -22.14 -19.64 -4.41
N TYR A 103 -22.01 -18.33 -4.21
CA TYR A 103 -20.74 -17.64 -4.28
C TYR A 103 -19.81 -18.04 -3.13
N GLY A 104 -20.33 -18.22 -1.92
CA GLY A 104 -19.52 -18.70 -0.81
C GLY A 104 -18.95 -20.10 -1.04
N ILE A 105 -19.73 -21.01 -1.64
CA ILE A 105 -19.24 -22.35 -2.01
C ILE A 105 -18.19 -22.26 -3.12
N LEU A 106 -18.38 -21.38 -4.11
CA LEU A 106 -17.38 -21.15 -5.17
C LEU A 106 -16.05 -20.61 -4.61
N LEU A 107 -16.11 -19.81 -3.55
CA LEU A 107 -14.94 -19.35 -2.80
C LEU A 107 -14.37 -20.43 -1.85
N GLY A 108 -14.94 -21.63 -1.85
CA GLY A 108 -14.49 -22.80 -1.07
C GLY A 108 -15.01 -22.84 0.38
N ALA A 109 -16.03 -22.05 0.73
CA ALA A 109 -16.65 -22.12 2.05
C ALA A 109 -17.61 -23.30 2.16
N ARG A 110 -17.66 -23.91 3.34
CA ARG A 110 -18.65 -24.93 3.66
C ARG A 110 -19.98 -24.26 3.94
N LYS A 111 -21.09 -24.91 3.57
CA LYS A 111 -22.45 -24.40 3.80
C LYS A 111 -22.67 -23.92 5.24
N LYS A 112 -22.18 -24.66 6.24
CA LYS A 112 -22.28 -24.28 7.66
C LYS A 112 -21.53 -22.98 8.01
N GLU A 113 -20.37 -22.74 7.40
CA GLU A 113 -19.60 -21.50 7.59
C GLU A 113 -20.39 -20.31 7.04
N ILE A 114 -21.05 -20.50 5.88
CA ILE A 114 -21.91 -19.48 5.28
C ILE A 114 -23.14 -19.20 6.14
N GLU A 115 -23.80 -20.24 6.65
CA GLU A 115 -24.98 -20.11 7.54
C GLU A 115 -24.66 -19.30 8.81
N GLN A 116 -23.45 -19.48 9.37
CA GLN A 116 -23.01 -18.74 10.56
C GLN A 116 -22.74 -17.26 10.28
N LYS A 117 -22.47 -16.90 9.02
CA LYS A 117 -22.06 -15.56 8.60
C LYS A 117 -23.12 -14.81 7.80
N ILE A 118 -24.25 -15.46 7.48
CA ILE A 118 -25.24 -14.92 6.55
C ILE A 118 -25.82 -13.58 7.01
N ASP A 119 -26.13 -13.44 8.31
CA ASP A 119 -26.71 -12.21 8.83
C ASP A 119 -25.67 -11.07 8.87
N GLU A 120 -24.40 -11.39 9.19
CA GLU A 120 -23.29 -10.43 9.11
C GLU A 120 -23.07 -9.94 7.67
N ILE A 121 -23.11 -10.86 6.68
CA ILE A 121 -22.97 -10.56 5.26
C ILE A 121 -24.09 -9.62 4.79
N ILE A 122 -25.34 -9.95 5.14
CA ILE A 122 -26.51 -9.17 4.75
C ILE A 122 -26.45 -7.77 5.39
N ALA A 123 -26.20 -7.69 6.69
CA ALA A 123 -26.08 -6.42 7.42
C ALA A 123 -24.92 -5.55 6.89
N PHE A 124 -23.79 -6.16 6.53
CA PHE A 124 -22.68 -5.42 5.95
C PHE A 124 -23.03 -4.85 4.58
N SER A 125 -23.77 -5.60 3.76
CA SER A 125 -24.15 -5.23 2.38
C SER A 125 -25.17 -4.09 2.29
N GLU A 126 -25.96 -3.84 3.34
CA GLU A 126 -27.02 -2.82 3.39
C GLU A 126 -28.08 -3.00 2.29
N ILE A 127 -28.41 -4.25 1.96
CA ILE A 127 -29.43 -4.62 0.95
C ILE A 127 -30.51 -5.55 1.52
N GLU A 128 -30.78 -5.49 2.82
CA GLU A 128 -31.72 -6.33 3.57
C GLU A 128 -33.08 -6.43 2.86
N ASN A 129 -33.62 -5.28 2.43
CA ASN A 129 -34.93 -5.20 1.78
C ASN A 129 -34.97 -5.89 0.40
N PHE A 130 -33.81 -6.10 -0.22
CA PHE A 130 -33.67 -6.67 -1.56
C PHE A 130 -33.07 -8.07 -1.55
N ILE A 131 -32.69 -8.62 -0.38
CA ILE A 131 -31.92 -9.87 -0.31
C ILE A 131 -32.67 -11.08 -0.88
N HIS A 132 -34.00 -11.03 -0.85
CA HIS A 132 -34.87 -12.07 -1.42
C HIS A 132 -35.24 -11.83 -2.89
N GLN A 133 -34.87 -10.69 -3.46
CA GLN A 133 -35.10 -10.38 -4.88
C GLN A 133 -33.99 -10.99 -5.74
N PRO A 134 -34.31 -11.43 -6.97
CA PRO A 134 -33.33 -11.89 -7.94
C PRO A 134 -32.22 -10.86 -8.19
N VAL A 135 -30.97 -11.29 -8.26
CA VAL A 135 -29.82 -10.38 -8.42
C VAL A 135 -29.88 -9.57 -9.72
N LYS A 136 -30.57 -10.05 -10.77
CA LYS A 136 -30.81 -9.25 -12.00
C LYS A 136 -31.54 -7.93 -11.76
N THR A 137 -32.24 -7.77 -10.63
CA THR A 137 -32.95 -6.52 -10.29
C THR A 137 -32.07 -5.55 -9.51
N TYR A 138 -30.83 -5.93 -9.18
CA TYR A 138 -29.94 -5.12 -8.36
C TYR A 138 -29.31 -4.01 -9.19
N SER A 139 -29.09 -2.86 -8.56
CA SER A 139 -28.17 -1.88 -9.14
C SER A 139 -26.74 -2.42 -9.13
N SER A 140 -25.85 -1.84 -9.94
CA SER A 140 -24.42 -2.17 -9.92
C SER A 140 -23.80 -2.00 -8.52
N GLY A 141 -24.22 -0.98 -7.77
CA GLY A 141 -23.80 -0.78 -6.39
C GLY A 141 -24.22 -1.93 -5.47
N MET A 142 -25.51 -2.31 -5.47
CA MET A 142 -26.00 -3.42 -4.66
C MET A 142 -25.29 -4.74 -4.97
N TYR A 143 -25.04 -4.98 -6.27
CA TYR A 143 -24.31 -6.15 -6.76
C TYR A 143 -22.90 -6.22 -6.18
N LEU A 144 -22.14 -5.12 -6.31
CA LEU A 144 -20.75 -5.04 -5.82
C LEU A 144 -20.68 -5.11 -4.29
N ARG A 145 -21.60 -4.44 -3.60
CA ARG A 145 -21.71 -4.48 -2.13
C ARG A 145 -21.90 -5.90 -1.64
N LEU A 146 -22.88 -6.64 -2.19
CA LEU A 146 -23.12 -8.03 -1.80
C LEU A 146 -21.91 -8.93 -2.08
N ALA A 147 -21.30 -8.82 -3.27
CA ALA A 147 -20.13 -9.60 -3.63
C ALA A 147 -18.95 -9.38 -2.66
N PHE A 148 -18.69 -8.12 -2.30
CA PHE A 148 -17.66 -7.75 -1.34
C PHE A 148 -18.01 -8.24 0.07
N SER A 149 -19.25 -8.08 0.52
CA SER A 149 -19.71 -8.55 1.83
C SER A 149 -19.48 -10.04 2.02
N ILE A 150 -19.83 -10.86 1.02
CA ILE A 150 -19.62 -12.30 1.08
C ILE A 150 -18.12 -12.59 1.22
N MET A 151 -17.29 -11.99 0.38
CA MET A 151 -15.85 -12.22 0.39
C MET A 151 -15.22 -11.92 1.75
N VAL A 152 -15.50 -10.74 2.30
CA VAL A 152 -14.79 -10.27 3.48
C VAL A 152 -15.23 -11.01 4.74
N HIS A 153 -16.41 -11.62 4.78
CA HIS A 153 -16.87 -12.41 5.93
C HIS A 153 -16.53 -13.90 5.84
N LEU A 154 -16.16 -14.41 4.66
CA LEU A 154 -15.72 -15.79 4.52
C LEU A 154 -14.23 -15.93 4.83
N ASP A 155 -13.89 -16.94 5.62
CA ASP A 155 -12.52 -17.23 5.99
C ASP A 155 -11.78 -17.96 4.85
N CYS A 156 -10.72 -17.33 4.37
CA CYS A 156 -9.78 -17.85 3.39
C CYS A 156 -8.36 -17.70 3.93
N ASP A 157 -7.46 -18.61 3.55
CA ASP A 157 -6.05 -18.54 3.94
C ASP A 157 -5.32 -17.46 3.13
N ILE A 158 -5.75 -17.27 1.87
CA ILE A 158 -5.17 -16.34 0.90
C ILE A 158 -6.32 -15.58 0.22
N TYR A 159 -6.26 -14.25 0.22
CA TYR A 159 -7.16 -13.40 -0.56
C TYR A 159 -6.46 -12.88 -1.81
N LEU A 160 -7.09 -13.04 -2.97
CA LEU A 160 -6.64 -12.43 -4.23
C LEU A 160 -7.63 -11.36 -4.65
N LEU A 161 -7.18 -10.11 -4.73
CA LEU A 161 -8.00 -8.94 -4.94
C LEU A 161 -7.54 -8.19 -6.19
N ASP A 162 -8.37 -8.12 -7.23
CA ASP A 162 -8.13 -7.32 -8.44
C ASP A 162 -9.03 -6.08 -8.44
N GLU A 163 -8.48 -4.88 -8.21
CA GLU A 163 -9.18 -3.58 -8.26
C GLU A 163 -10.47 -3.48 -7.40
N VAL A 164 -10.59 -4.31 -6.36
CA VAL A 164 -11.83 -4.54 -5.59
C VAL A 164 -12.32 -3.38 -4.73
N LEU A 165 -11.69 -2.21 -4.77
CA LEU A 165 -12.06 -1.09 -3.91
C LEU A 165 -13.09 -0.16 -4.52
N ALA A 166 -13.37 -0.27 -5.81
CA ALA A 166 -14.45 0.48 -6.46
C ALA A 166 -15.82 -0.17 -6.19
N VAL A 167 -16.13 -0.45 -4.91
CA VAL A 167 -17.34 -1.15 -4.45
C VAL A 167 -18.50 -0.18 -4.26
N GLY A 168 -19.03 0.33 -5.37
CA GLY A 168 -20.19 1.22 -5.36
C GLY A 168 -19.83 2.66 -5.01
N ASP A 169 -20.39 3.18 -3.93
CA ASP A 169 -20.18 4.56 -3.47
C ASP A 169 -19.01 4.71 -2.49
N GLN A 170 -18.65 5.97 -2.24
CA GLN A 170 -17.54 6.33 -1.36
C GLN A 170 -17.75 5.87 0.08
N TYR A 171 -18.98 5.91 0.61
CA TYR A 171 -19.25 5.49 1.98
C TYR A 171 -18.99 4.00 2.16
N PHE A 172 -19.50 3.16 1.26
CA PHE A 172 -19.24 1.73 1.29
C PHE A 172 -17.77 1.39 1.04
N THR A 173 -17.09 2.16 0.19
CA THR A 173 -15.65 2.03 -0.06
C THR A 173 -14.83 2.21 1.23
N GLU A 174 -15.12 3.25 2.02
CA GLU A 174 -14.46 3.46 3.33
C GLU A 174 -14.74 2.33 4.32
N LYS A 175 -15.98 1.82 4.35
CA LYS A 175 -16.38 0.67 5.17
C LYS A 175 -15.60 -0.59 4.77
N ALA A 176 -15.47 -0.83 3.47
CA ALA A 176 -14.71 -1.93 2.88
C ALA A 176 -13.22 -1.85 3.21
N LEU A 177 -12.62 -0.67 3.13
CA LEU A 177 -11.23 -0.43 3.52
C LEU A 177 -10.99 -0.72 5.00
N THR A 178 -11.91 -0.28 5.86
CA THR A 178 -11.80 -0.46 7.31
C THR A 178 -11.75 -1.93 7.68
N ILE A 179 -12.67 -2.74 7.15
CA ILE A 179 -12.71 -4.18 7.45
C ILE A 179 -11.51 -4.93 6.83
N LEU A 180 -11.03 -4.52 5.64
CA LEU A 180 -9.84 -5.10 5.04
C LEU A 180 -8.60 -4.85 5.91
N ARG A 181 -8.43 -3.63 6.43
CA ARG A 181 -7.34 -3.29 7.36
C ARG A 181 -7.40 -4.15 8.62
N GLN A 182 -8.57 -4.27 9.24
CA GLN A 182 -8.75 -5.13 10.41
C GLN A 182 -8.38 -6.59 10.13
N LYS A 183 -8.78 -7.12 8.96
CA LYS A 183 -8.39 -8.49 8.58
C LYS A 183 -6.87 -8.61 8.41
N ILE A 184 -6.24 -7.62 7.80
CA ILE A 184 -4.79 -7.59 7.60
C ILE A 184 -4.04 -7.54 8.94
N GLU A 185 -4.50 -6.71 9.87
CA GLU A 185 -3.99 -6.65 11.24
C GLU A 185 -4.15 -7.99 11.97
N ASN A 186 -5.21 -8.74 11.67
CA ASN A 186 -5.43 -10.09 12.18
C ASN A 186 -4.57 -11.18 11.47
N GLY A 187 -3.68 -10.78 10.56
CA GLY A 187 -2.68 -11.66 9.95
C GLY A 187 -3.18 -12.47 8.75
N ILE A 188 -4.18 -11.98 8.00
CA ILE A 188 -4.53 -12.58 6.71
C ILE A 188 -3.37 -12.46 5.72
N THR A 189 -3.31 -13.40 4.77
CA THR A 189 -2.41 -13.29 3.62
C THR A 189 -3.20 -12.78 2.42
N ALA A 190 -2.68 -11.77 1.72
CA ALA A 190 -3.39 -11.20 0.58
C ALA A 190 -2.45 -10.80 -0.57
N ILE A 191 -2.97 -10.88 -1.79
CA ILE A 191 -2.36 -10.31 -2.99
C ILE A 191 -3.36 -9.31 -3.56
N ILE A 192 -2.91 -8.07 -3.76
CA ILE A 192 -3.78 -6.98 -4.16
C ILE A 192 -3.22 -6.31 -5.42
N VAL A 193 -3.99 -6.30 -6.50
CA VAL A 193 -3.72 -5.49 -7.68
C VAL A 193 -4.48 -4.19 -7.60
N SER A 194 -3.77 -3.08 -7.75
CA SER A 194 -4.36 -1.75 -7.84
C SER A 194 -3.46 -0.80 -8.62
N HIS A 195 -4.07 0.14 -9.33
CA HIS A 195 -3.39 1.30 -9.89
C HIS A 195 -3.23 2.44 -8.89
N ASN A 196 -3.94 2.39 -7.75
CA ASN A 196 -3.79 3.34 -6.67
C ASN A 196 -2.56 2.96 -5.82
N THR A 197 -1.43 3.62 -6.11
CA THR A 197 -0.16 3.41 -5.42
C THR A 197 -0.26 3.75 -3.94
N GLU A 198 -0.91 4.85 -3.57
CA GLU A 198 -1.07 5.26 -2.17
C GLU A 198 -1.84 4.23 -1.35
N PHE A 199 -2.91 3.67 -1.92
CA PHE A 199 -3.64 2.57 -1.31
C PHE A 199 -2.73 1.34 -1.07
N LEU A 200 -1.97 0.92 -2.09
CA LEU A 200 -1.10 -0.25 -1.96
C LEU A 200 -0.04 -0.02 -0.88
N LEU A 201 0.54 1.17 -0.82
CA LEU A 201 1.58 1.51 0.15
C LEU A 201 1.06 1.58 1.59
N ASN A 202 -0.20 1.95 1.79
CA ASN A 202 -0.82 2.01 3.10
C ASN A 202 -1.23 0.64 3.66
N ILE A 203 -1.39 -0.37 2.82
CA ILE A 203 -1.99 -1.66 3.21
C ILE A 203 -1.04 -2.85 3.01
N CYS A 204 -0.15 -2.78 2.02
CA CYS A 204 0.72 -3.90 1.70
C CYS A 204 2.00 -3.88 2.54
N THR A 205 2.52 -5.06 2.86
CA THR A 205 3.85 -5.22 3.46
C THR A 205 4.93 -5.18 2.38
N ARG A 206 4.60 -5.62 1.16
CA ARG A 206 5.53 -5.74 0.02
C ARG A 206 4.86 -5.30 -1.27
N ILE A 207 5.60 -4.66 -2.17
CA ILE A 207 5.13 -4.23 -3.49
C ILE A 207 5.96 -4.92 -4.58
N LEU A 208 5.22 -5.56 -5.49
CA LEU A 208 5.71 -6.15 -6.73
C LEU A 208 5.35 -5.24 -7.89
N GLN A 209 6.33 -4.85 -8.69
CA GLN A 209 6.09 -4.21 -9.97
C GLN A 209 6.29 -5.22 -11.09
N ILE A 210 5.29 -5.33 -11.96
CA ILE A 210 5.31 -6.20 -13.13
C ILE A 210 5.31 -5.35 -14.39
N SER A 211 6.23 -5.65 -15.31
CA SER A 211 6.27 -5.06 -16.64
C SER A 211 6.58 -6.14 -17.68
N ASN A 212 5.89 -6.11 -18.82
CA ASN A 212 6.11 -7.04 -19.95
C ASN A 212 6.17 -8.52 -19.55
N GLY A 213 5.34 -8.92 -18.58
CA GLY A 213 5.25 -10.28 -18.08
C GLY A 213 6.36 -10.70 -17.12
N GLN A 214 7.17 -9.78 -16.61
CA GLN A 214 8.28 -10.06 -15.69
C GLN A 214 8.17 -9.19 -14.43
N ILE A 215 8.68 -9.71 -13.30
CA ILE A 215 8.87 -8.91 -12.09
C ILE A 215 10.07 -8.00 -12.32
N VAL A 216 9.85 -6.68 -12.28
CA VAL A 216 10.92 -5.67 -12.42
C VAL A 216 11.39 -5.16 -11.06
N SER A 217 10.53 -5.19 -10.04
CA SER A 217 10.90 -4.88 -8.66
C SER A 217 10.07 -5.69 -7.67
N ASN A 218 10.67 -6.02 -6.54
CA ASN A 218 10.07 -6.75 -5.43
C ASN A 218 10.66 -6.23 -4.12
N ASN A 219 10.04 -5.21 -3.56
CA ASN A 219 10.57 -4.47 -2.43
C ASN A 219 9.52 -4.33 -1.33
N ASP A 220 9.95 -4.11 -0.10
CA ASP A 220 9.04 -3.77 0.99
C ASP A 220 8.27 -2.49 0.65
N ALA A 221 6.99 -2.43 1.06
CA ALA A 221 6.13 -1.29 0.72
C ALA A 221 6.67 0.03 1.27
N THR A 222 7.33 0.00 2.43
CA THR A 222 8.05 1.14 3.01
C THR A 222 9.14 1.67 2.07
N PHE A 223 9.89 0.79 1.41
CA PHE A 223 10.91 1.18 0.44
C PHE A 223 10.31 1.81 -0.83
N VAL A 224 9.21 1.26 -1.36
CA VAL A 224 8.56 1.79 -2.57
C VAL A 224 7.85 3.12 -2.30
N PHE A 225 7.26 3.31 -1.12
CA PHE A 225 6.66 4.59 -0.72
C PHE A 225 7.72 5.69 -0.73
N ASN A 226 8.85 5.39 -0.13
CA ASN A 226 10.03 6.23 -0.08
C ASN A 226 10.51 6.62 -1.49
N GLU A 227 10.71 5.66 -2.39
CA GLU A 227 11.08 5.99 -3.78
C GLU A 227 10.02 6.86 -4.48
N THR A 228 8.72 6.54 -4.32
CA THR A 228 7.63 7.25 -5.00
C THR A 228 7.40 8.67 -4.46
N ALA A 229 7.55 8.87 -3.14
CA ALA A 229 7.46 10.18 -2.50
C ALA A 229 8.60 11.10 -2.96
N TYR A 230 9.81 10.55 -3.14
CA TYR A 230 10.96 11.26 -3.71
C TYR A 230 10.72 11.66 -5.16
N PHE A 231 10.02 10.82 -5.94
CA PHE A 231 9.67 11.13 -7.33
C PHE A 231 8.46 12.08 -7.49
N LYS A 232 7.51 12.09 -6.54
CA LYS A 232 6.32 12.98 -6.57
C LYS A 232 6.60 14.38 -6.02
N LEU A 233 7.65 14.56 -5.22
CA LEU A 233 8.29 15.86 -5.09
C LEU A 233 8.90 16.18 -6.45
N ASP A 234 8.19 17.02 -7.22
CA ASP A 234 8.69 17.69 -8.42
C ASP A 234 10.19 17.99 -8.20
N GLN A 235 11.04 17.50 -9.11
CA GLN A 235 12.51 17.30 -9.03
C GLN A 235 13.37 18.51 -8.61
N LYS A 236 12.76 19.55 -8.07
CA LYS A 236 13.34 20.81 -7.69
C LYS A 236 13.92 20.68 -6.29
N ILE A 237 13.15 20.67 -5.20
CA ILE A 237 13.75 20.83 -3.86
C ILE A 237 14.49 19.56 -3.39
N ARG A 238 15.80 19.67 -3.15
CA ARG A 238 16.63 18.58 -2.59
C ARG A 238 17.22 19.01 -1.26
N LEU A 239 17.33 18.08 -0.31
CA LEU A 239 18.13 18.29 0.89
C LEU A 239 19.56 17.83 0.59
N GLU A 240 20.49 18.77 0.53
CA GLU A 240 21.89 18.53 0.19
C GLU A 240 22.70 18.10 1.41
N ASN A 241 22.38 18.64 2.58
CA ASN A 241 23.18 18.39 3.78
C ASN A 241 22.37 18.53 5.07
N ILE A 242 22.71 17.69 6.04
CA ILE A 242 22.35 17.90 7.45
C ILE A 242 23.61 17.89 8.28
N LYS A 243 23.76 18.93 9.09
CA LYS A 243 24.75 18.98 10.16
C LYS A 243 24.01 19.10 11.48
N HIS A 244 24.59 18.57 12.54
CA HIS A 244 24.15 18.88 13.90
C HIS A 244 25.32 19.44 14.69
N ILE A 245 25.00 20.34 15.61
CA ILE A 245 25.93 20.88 16.60
C ILE A 245 25.31 20.61 17.95
N GLU A 246 26.08 19.96 18.82
CA GLU A 246 25.68 19.64 20.17
C GLU A 246 26.39 20.56 21.15
N THR A 247 25.63 21.16 22.06
CA THR A 247 26.13 21.88 23.23
C THR A 247 25.70 21.16 24.50
N ASN A 248 26.14 21.61 25.67
CA ASN A 248 25.69 21.03 26.94
C ASN A 248 24.18 21.20 27.17
N GLU A 249 23.55 22.20 26.55
CA GLU A 249 22.15 22.54 26.82
C GLU A 249 21.20 22.16 25.67
N GLU A 250 21.66 22.25 24.42
CA GLU A 250 20.81 22.10 23.23
C GLU A 250 21.50 21.32 22.10
N ILE A 251 20.67 20.71 21.26
CA ILE A 251 21.06 20.10 19.99
C ILE A 251 20.50 20.98 18.88
N THR A 252 21.38 21.44 17.99
CA THR A 252 21.00 22.28 16.85
C THR A 252 21.22 21.54 15.55
N PHE A 253 20.19 21.45 14.72
CA PHE A 253 20.23 20.86 13.38
C PHE A 253 20.28 21.96 12.34
N HIS A 254 21.23 21.86 11.41
CA HIS A 254 21.35 22.71 10.23
C HIS A 254 21.02 21.89 8.99
N LEU A 255 19.94 22.26 8.32
CA LEU A 255 19.46 21.62 7.09
C LEU A 255 19.75 22.55 5.91
N SER A 256 20.40 22.04 4.86
CA SER A 256 20.68 22.77 3.63
C SER A 256 19.90 22.17 2.48
N PHE A 257 19.00 22.96 1.88
CA PHE A 257 18.19 22.57 0.72
C PHE A 257 18.64 23.32 -0.53
N SER A 258 18.48 22.72 -1.71
CA SER A 258 18.75 23.32 -3.02
C SER A 258 17.50 23.34 -3.91
N ASN A 259 17.56 24.05 -5.04
CA ASN A 259 16.56 24.13 -6.11
C ASN A 259 15.15 24.59 -5.68
N ILE A 260 15.07 25.67 -4.89
CA ILE A 260 13.79 26.24 -4.44
C ILE A 260 13.29 27.28 -5.45
N ASN A 261 12.50 26.81 -6.42
CA ASN A 261 12.05 27.65 -7.54
C ASN A 261 10.66 28.31 -7.35
N GLN A 262 9.98 28.12 -6.21
CA GLN A 262 8.71 28.80 -5.92
C GLN A 262 8.59 29.15 -4.44
N LYS A 263 8.10 30.37 -4.15
CA LYS A 263 7.54 30.74 -2.84
C LYS A 263 6.02 30.54 -2.83
N PRO A 264 5.51 29.38 -2.39
CA PRO A 264 4.40 29.36 -1.45
C PRO A 264 4.99 29.27 -0.03
N THR A 265 4.20 29.60 0.98
CA THR A 265 4.55 29.41 2.39
C THR A 265 4.90 27.94 2.65
N LEU A 266 6.18 27.62 2.63
CA LEU A 266 6.69 26.26 2.77
C LEU A 266 7.28 26.14 4.17
N ASP A 267 6.56 25.59 5.15
CA ASP A 267 7.18 25.39 6.45
C ASP A 267 8.01 24.10 6.42
N VAL A 268 9.15 24.11 7.11
CA VAL A 268 9.95 22.91 7.35
C VAL A 268 9.66 22.46 8.77
N GLY A 269 9.40 21.17 8.95
CA GLY A 269 9.14 20.56 10.25
C GLY A 269 10.14 19.47 10.60
N LEU A 270 10.42 19.33 11.90
CA LEU A 270 11.11 18.18 12.48
C LEU A 270 10.18 17.45 13.45
N SER A 271 10.07 16.13 13.30
CA SER A 271 9.45 15.24 14.31
C SER A 271 10.51 14.38 14.98
N PHE A 272 10.36 14.17 16.29
CA PHE A 272 11.20 13.28 17.08
C PHE A 272 10.35 12.15 17.67
N ASP A 273 10.65 10.91 17.30
CA ASP A 273 9.98 9.70 17.79
C ASP A 273 10.92 8.86 18.65
N TYR A 274 10.57 8.60 19.92
CA TYR A 274 11.43 7.92 20.91
C TYR A 274 11.11 6.44 21.05
N ASN A 275 12.11 5.56 20.92
CA ASN A 275 12.01 4.11 21.15
C ASN A 275 10.79 3.45 20.48
N ASN A 276 10.43 3.86 19.26
CA ASN A 276 9.24 3.38 18.53
C ASN A 276 7.89 3.55 19.28
N SER A 277 7.85 4.37 20.33
CA SER A 277 6.61 4.75 21.03
C SER A 277 6.12 6.09 20.47
N ILE A 278 4.82 6.17 20.13
CA ILE A 278 4.18 7.34 19.48
C ILE A 278 3.98 8.49 20.49
N GLN A 279 5.05 8.93 21.15
CA GLN A 279 5.10 10.17 21.92
C GLN A 279 5.93 11.19 21.15
N SER A 280 5.40 11.61 20.00
CA SER A 280 6.06 12.54 19.09
C SER A 280 6.07 13.97 19.65
N ARG A 281 7.23 14.63 19.66
CA ARG A 281 7.33 16.08 19.89
C ARG A 281 7.63 16.77 18.57
N PHE A 282 6.84 17.79 18.21
CA PHE A 282 6.98 18.53 16.96
C PHE A 282 7.66 19.87 17.18
N VAL A 283 8.62 20.21 16.33
CA VAL A 283 9.17 21.57 16.21
C VAL A 283 8.91 22.04 14.79
N ILE A 284 8.16 23.12 14.65
CA ILE A 284 7.80 23.74 13.37
C ILE A 284 8.49 25.08 13.30
N SER A 285 9.25 25.33 12.23
CA SER A 285 9.82 26.65 11.94
C SER A 285 9.17 27.22 10.68
N SER A 286 8.69 28.45 10.75
CA SER A 286 8.14 29.18 9.60
C SER A 286 9.29 29.82 8.81
N ILE A 287 9.24 29.80 7.47
CA ILE A 287 10.26 30.47 6.63
C ILE A 287 10.46 31.94 7.00
N ASP A 288 9.42 32.63 7.47
CA ASP A 288 9.49 34.03 7.92
C ASP A 288 10.35 34.26 9.20
N SER A 289 10.75 33.18 9.89
CA SER A 289 11.63 33.24 11.08
C SER A 289 13.11 33.01 10.77
N VAL A 290 13.47 32.81 9.50
CA VAL A 290 14.86 32.65 9.03
C VAL A 290 15.54 34.03 9.01
N LYS A 291 16.45 34.25 9.97
CA LYS A 291 16.97 35.58 10.33
C LYS A 291 17.96 36.22 9.36
N ASN A 292 18.28 35.65 8.20
CA ASN A 292 19.09 36.31 7.17
C ASN A 292 18.84 35.66 5.81
N ILE A 293 17.97 36.27 4.99
CA ILE A 293 17.96 36.06 3.55
C ILE A 293 18.45 37.38 2.95
N SER A 294 19.73 37.45 2.59
CA SER A 294 20.26 38.51 1.73
C SER A 294 20.11 38.05 0.28
N PRO A 295 19.19 38.63 -0.52
CA PRO A 295 18.97 38.18 -1.89
C PRO A 295 20.05 38.76 -2.80
N SER A 296 20.96 37.92 -3.29
CA SER A 296 21.52 38.10 -4.64
C SER A 296 20.67 37.29 -5.60
N GLU A 297 20.31 37.91 -6.73
CA GLU A 297 19.49 37.32 -7.77
C GLU A 297 20.10 35.97 -8.21
N ILE A 298 19.29 34.90 -8.11
CA ILE A 298 19.66 33.49 -8.36
C ILE A 298 20.43 32.85 -7.18
N ASP A 299 19.80 32.70 -6.01
CA ASP A 299 20.25 31.72 -5.01
C ASP A 299 19.17 30.65 -4.79
N THR A 300 19.51 29.44 -5.21
CA THR A 300 18.68 28.22 -5.18
C THR A 300 18.70 27.51 -3.82
N GLU A 301 19.31 28.08 -2.79
CA GLU A 301 19.58 27.40 -1.52
C GLU A 301 18.75 27.95 -0.33
N LEU A 302 18.27 27.06 0.54
CA LEU A 302 17.62 27.41 1.81
C LEU A 302 18.31 26.68 2.95
N ASN A 303 18.72 27.44 3.96
CA ASN A 303 19.27 26.89 5.19
C ASN A 303 18.27 27.05 6.34
N VAL A 304 17.86 25.95 6.96
CA VAL A 304 16.94 25.95 8.11
C VAL A 304 17.64 25.41 9.33
N THR A 305 17.46 26.09 10.47
CA THR A 305 18.07 25.69 11.74
C THR A 305 17.00 25.37 12.78
N PHE A 306 17.12 24.22 13.45
CA PHE A 306 16.22 23.78 14.52
C PHE A 306 17.02 23.48 15.77
N SER A 307 16.61 24.03 16.91
CA SER A 307 17.26 23.76 18.20
C SER A 307 16.27 23.10 19.16
N ILE A 308 16.73 22.06 19.85
CA ILE A 308 15.97 21.38 20.91
C ILE A 308 16.83 21.26 22.17
N GLY A 309 16.30 21.74 23.29
CA GLY A 309 16.98 21.61 24.58
C GLY A 309 17.05 20.14 25.02
N LYS A 310 18.25 19.67 25.40
CA LYS A 310 18.51 18.29 25.84
C LYS A 310 17.66 17.86 27.03
N LYS A 311 17.29 18.79 27.91
CA LYS A 311 16.34 18.55 29.03
C LYS A 311 14.98 18.01 28.59
N ASN A 312 14.62 18.17 27.31
CA ASN A 312 13.39 17.66 26.73
C ASN A 312 13.52 16.25 26.15
N LEU A 313 14.72 15.67 26.18
CA LEU A 313 15.07 14.39 25.58
C LEU A 313 15.51 13.40 26.67
N LYS A 314 15.21 12.12 26.43
CA LYS A 314 15.60 10.98 27.27
C LYS A 314 16.72 10.23 26.55
N ALA A 315 17.52 9.46 27.30
CA ALA A 315 18.49 8.57 26.67
C ALA A 315 17.77 7.45 25.90
N GLY A 316 18.17 7.19 24.66
CA GLY A 316 17.55 6.18 23.78
C GLY A 316 17.66 6.54 22.29
N GLU A 317 16.94 5.80 21.46
CA GLU A 317 16.96 5.98 20.00
C GLU A 317 15.79 6.86 19.54
N TYR A 318 16.12 7.80 18.66
CA TYR A 318 15.21 8.77 18.08
C TYR A 318 15.17 8.66 16.58
N SER A 319 13.99 8.60 16.00
CA SER A 319 13.80 8.86 14.57
C SER A 319 13.45 10.33 14.37
N VAL A 320 14.22 11.02 13.52
CA VAL A 320 14.08 12.45 13.23
C VAL A 320 13.67 12.64 11.79
N SER A 321 12.43 13.09 11.54
CA SER A 321 11.90 13.26 10.17
C SER A 321 11.81 14.71 9.76
N VAL A 322 12.31 14.99 8.55
CA VAL A 322 12.23 16.29 7.87
C VAL A 322 11.09 16.24 6.85
N PHE A 323 10.17 17.21 6.93
CA PHE A 323 9.04 17.30 6.01
C PHE A 323 8.74 18.76 5.62
N LEU A 324 8.14 18.92 4.44
CA LEU A 324 7.57 20.18 3.98
C LEU A 324 6.09 20.26 4.32
N ILE A 325 5.63 21.43 4.74
CA ILE A 325 4.21 21.75 4.98
C ILE A 325 3.75 22.75 3.92
N LYS A 326 2.72 22.39 3.16
CA LYS A 326 2.15 23.22 2.09
C LYS A 326 1.02 24.16 2.57
N ASP A 327 0.31 23.78 3.63
CA ASP A 327 -0.80 24.54 4.22
C ASP A 327 -0.86 24.31 5.74
N LYS A 328 -0.84 25.39 6.54
CA LYS A 328 -0.88 25.34 8.01
C LYS A 328 -2.22 24.85 8.55
N LYS A 329 -3.32 24.98 7.79
CA LYS A 329 -4.67 24.55 8.22
C LYS A 329 -4.95 23.09 7.91
N ASN A 330 -4.40 22.57 6.81
CA ASN A 330 -4.47 21.18 6.39
C ASN A 330 -3.04 20.70 6.15
N ILE A 331 -2.37 20.23 7.21
CA ILE A 331 -0.94 19.86 7.15
C ILE A 331 -0.75 18.72 6.14
N THR A 332 -0.49 19.08 4.89
CA THR A 332 -0.07 18.14 3.86
C THR A 332 1.45 18.02 4.00
N LYS A 333 1.91 16.90 4.58
CA LYS A 333 3.34 16.65 4.80
C LYS A 333 3.93 15.95 3.59
N SER A 334 4.93 16.54 2.95
CA SER A 334 5.79 15.84 2.01
C SER A 334 7.09 15.48 2.71
N PHE A 335 7.35 14.17 2.88
CA PHE A 335 8.57 13.68 3.52
C PHE A 335 9.78 13.91 2.63
N ILE A 336 10.85 14.46 3.22
CA ILE A 336 12.11 14.68 2.53
C ILE A 336 13.16 13.66 2.98
N SER A 337 13.26 13.37 4.27
CA SER A 337 14.25 12.45 4.84
C SER A 337 13.95 12.10 6.31
N CYS A 338 14.48 11.00 6.84
CA CYS A 338 14.62 10.80 8.29
C CYS A 338 15.93 10.13 8.67
N TYR A 339 16.33 10.36 9.92
CA TYR A 339 17.62 9.97 10.49
C TYR A 339 17.39 9.34 11.85
N THR A 340 18.20 8.33 12.18
CA THR A 340 18.20 7.76 13.52
C THR A 340 19.33 8.38 14.32
N ILE A 341 18.98 8.97 15.46
CA ILE A 341 19.90 9.56 16.42
C ILE A 341 19.84 8.71 17.68
N ARG A 342 20.99 8.28 18.21
CA ARG A 342 21.04 7.68 19.54
C ARG A 342 21.61 8.68 20.53
N LEU A 343 20.88 8.88 21.61
CA LEU A 343 21.25 9.72 22.74
C LEU A 343 21.73 8.84 23.89
N GLU A 344 23.04 8.86 24.16
CA GLU A 344 23.65 8.14 25.29
C GLU A 344 24.15 9.14 26.34
N SER A 345 23.34 9.33 27.40
CA SER A 345 23.57 10.11 28.65
C SER A 345 24.21 11.52 28.60
N GLU A 346 25.16 11.81 27.72
CA GLU A 346 25.84 13.09 27.49
C GLU A 346 26.46 13.23 26.08
N LYS A 347 26.37 12.19 25.22
CA LYS A 347 26.84 12.21 23.82
C LYS A 347 25.78 11.73 22.85
N ILE A 348 25.78 12.33 21.66
CA ILE A 348 24.99 11.87 20.52
C ILE A 348 25.91 11.16 19.54
N ASP A 349 25.58 9.91 19.25
CA ASP A 349 26.14 9.22 18.10
C ASP A 349 25.10 9.22 16.97
N LEU A 350 25.49 9.82 15.85
CA LEU A 350 24.69 9.81 14.63
C LEU A 350 24.89 8.43 14.00
N LEU A 351 23.96 7.52 14.30
CA LEU A 351 24.14 6.10 14.00
C LEU A 351 24.14 5.84 12.51
N GLU A 352 23.13 6.33 11.77
CA GLU A 352 23.01 6.09 10.32
C GLU A 352 22.24 7.23 9.64
N ILE A 353 22.81 7.73 8.53
CA ILE A 353 22.07 8.56 7.57
C ILE A 353 21.38 7.61 6.60
N TYR A 354 20.09 7.42 6.80
CA TYR A 354 19.27 6.89 5.72
C TYR A 354 18.90 8.07 4.83
N PRO A 355 19.36 8.14 3.57
CA PRO A 355 18.76 9.05 2.60
C PRO A 355 17.32 8.64 2.27
N ASN A 356 16.69 7.73 3.05
CA ASN A 356 15.33 7.27 2.89
C ASN A 356 14.86 6.48 4.14
N PRO A 357 14.09 7.08 5.06
CA PRO A 357 13.78 6.46 6.34
C PRO A 357 12.68 5.40 6.22
N LEU A 358 12.96 4.21 6.75
CA LEU A 358 11.97 3.17 6.98
C LEU A 358 10.95 3.65 8.03
N LYS A 359 9.67 3.67 7.64
CA LYS A 359 8.44 3.97 8.42
C LYS A 359 8.03 5.43 8.49
N LEU A 360 6.75 5.67 8.17
CA LEU A 360 5.98 6.76 8.75
C LEU A 360 4.49 6.43 8.88
N PHE A 361 3.96 6.90 10.01
CA PHE A 361 2.60 6.72 10.52
C PHE A 361 1.65 7.83 10.03
N VAL A 362 0.43 7.41 9.71
CA VAL A 362 -0.92 8.03 9.82
C VAL A 362 -1.04 9.56 9.86
N GLU A 363 -1.93 10.10 9.00
CA GLU A 363 -2.50 11.44 9.07
C GLU A 363 -3.07 11.77 10.47
N TRP A 364 -2.62 12.86 11.09
CA TRP A 364 -3.32 13.45 12.23
C TRP A 364 -4.12 14.66 11.77
N LYS A 365 -5.45 14.56 11.88
CA LYS A 365 -6.32 15.74 11.92
C LYS A 365 -6.35 16.23 13.37
N TYR A 366 -5.89 17.46 13.61
CA TYR A 366 -6.23 18.16 14.84
C TYR A 366 -7.64 18.73 14.66
N ASN A 367 -8.55 18.43 15.58
CA ASN A 367 -9.80 19.19 15.73
C ASN A 367 -9.50 20.52 16.42
#